data_AF-A0A2R6LTC6-F1
#
_entry.id   AF-A0A2R6LTC6-F1
#
_cell.length_a   1.000
_cell.length_b   1.000
_cell.length_c   1.000
_cell.angle_alpha   90.00
_cell.angle_beta   90.00
_cell.angle_gamma   90.00
#
_symmetry.space_group_name_H-M   'P 1'
#
loop_
_entity.id
_entity.type
_entity.pdbx_description
1 polymer ?
#
loop_
_entity_poly.entity_id
_entity_poly.type
_entity_poly.pdbx_seq_one_letter_code
_entity_poly.pdbx_strand_id
1 'polypeptide(L)'
;MVFPGVTIGIGIVTVVFSLGPVIGFSGVVFAFLGFALVTAPLGAIVALLAANGLGLVYRALREPIVVATASPSPPSPPWWSQIAIQGHALGLLLGVVVGLFVVRNREWTPSATRIWVAVVFAAVAQNLWAVYWFGGGETFVLYRSLGLVLVVVLGALVTAAATASDREIAADISRRDVAVAILLVGLTLLAGPAVPSKAVTVGDDPVPNDRGLTVRDYTVTYDEDVPNRLLSVAERFGIETDDIRTSGVIVTSQRRAIWRSQVSQDRLAFSGTASIGLGGLGWRETVVAQRRGWSAAGNGTAYAVSLRRAGDEFRRVFASDPVRAEPRIDDRTVSVRPPTPNGSMGFRLAVERSNETLGVVAIPGASETATAGGLRLEGRRRGDGIAVYASRNGTVVRVVSEETYR
;
A
#
# COMPACT_ATOMS: atom_id res chain seq x y z
N MET A 1 -14.12 17.04 33.57
CA MET A 1 -14.65 17.06 32.18
C MET A 1 -13.64 17.54 31.13
N VAL A 2 -12.59 18.29 31.48
CA VAL A 2 -11.59 18.82 30.53
C VAL A 2 -10.76 17.71 29.85
N PHE A 3 -10.26 16.72 30.59
CA PHE A 3 -9.38 15.68 30.03
C PHE A 3 -10.07 14.78 28.99
N PRO A 4 -11.28 14.23 29.24
CA PRO A 4 -12.00 13.48 28.20
C PRO A 4 -12.34 14.34 26.98
N GLY A 5 -12.72 15.60 27.18
CA GLY A 5 -13.02 16.54 26.09
C GLY A 5 -11.80 16.81 25.19
N VAL A 6 -10.63 17.10 25.78
CA VAL A 6 -9.37 17.29 25.04
C VAL A 6 -8.97 16.02 24.29
N THR A 7 -9.13 14.85 24.91
CA THR A 7 -8.84 13.56 24.28
C THR A 7 -9.71 13.32 23.05
N ILE A 8 -11.02 13.54 23.16
CA ILE A 8 -11.96 13.43 22.05
C ILE A 8 -11.63 14.46 20.96
N GLY A 9 -11.34 15.71 21.34
CA GLY A 9 -10.95 16.76 20.41
C GLY A 9 -9.71 16.41 19.60
N ILE A 10 -8.66 15.90 20.24
CA ILE A 10 -7.44 15.43 19.56
C ILE A 10 -7.75 14.25 18.65
N GLY A 11 -8.60 13.32 19.08
CA GLY A 11 -9.06 12.22 18.25
C GLY A 11 -9.76 12.71 16.98
N ILE A 12 -10.66 13.68 17.10
CA ILE A 12 -11.35 14.30 15.95
C ILE A 12 -10.36 15.01 15.03
N VAL A 13 -9.48 15.85 15.58
CA VAL A 13 -8.46 16.58 14.80
C VAL A 13 -7.55 15.60 14.06
N THR A 14 -7.03 14.58 14.74
CA THR A 14 -6.18 13.57 14.11
C THR A 14 -6.93 12.77 13.05
N VAL A 15 -8.19 12.41 13.24
CA VAL A 15 -9.00 11.80 12.18
C VAL A 15 -9.13 12.74 10.99
N VAL A 16 -9.51 13.99 11.19
CA VAL A 16 -9.78 14.97 10.12
C VAL A 16 -8.51 15.29 9.33
N PHE A 17 -7.37 15.45 9.99
CA PHE A 17 -6.12 15.94 9.40
C PHE A 17 -5.06 14.87 9.16
N SER A 18 -5.40 13.59 9.25
CA SER A 18 -4.50 12.51 8.83
C SER A 18 -4.81 12.04 7.40
N LEU A 19 -3.75 11.67 6.68
CA LEU A 19 -3.84 11.04 5.37
C LEU A 19 -4.33 9.59 5.50
N GLY A 20 -5.25 9.22 4.61
CA GLY A 20 -5.80 7.87 4.55
C GLY A 20 -6.87 7.55 5.61
N PRO A 21 -7.36 6.31 5.62
CA PRO A 21 -8.46 5.85 6.47
C PRO A 21 -8.03 5.58 7.90
N VAL A 22 -7.85 6.61 8.70
CA VAL A 22 -7.49 6.46 10.12
C VAL A 22 -8.70 6.63 11.04
N ILE A 23 -8.67 5.93 12.18
CA ILE A 23 -9.70 6.01 13.24
C ILE A 23 -9.27 7.00 14.36
N GLY A 24 -8.05 7.55 14.29
CA GLY A 24 -7.53 8.57 15.22
C GLY A 24 -6.96 8.03 16.54
N PHE A 25 -7.14 6.74 16.84
CA PHE A 25 -6.68 6.14 18.11
C PHE A 25 -5.17 6.34 18.34
N SER A 26 -4.32 6.00 17.37
CA SER A 26 -2.87 6.17 17.54
C SER A 26 -2.49 7.64 17.65
N GLY A 27 -3.18 8.54 16.95
CA GLY A 27 -2.97 9.99 17.10
C GLY A 27 -3.15 10.47 18.55
N VAL A 28 -4.17 9.98 19.24
CA VAL A 28 -4.40 10.26 20.68
C VAL A 28 -3.27 9.70 21.55
N VAL A 29 -2.84 8.46 21.31
CA VAL A 29 -1.71 7.85 22.03
C VAL A 29 -0.44 8.68 21.87
N PHE A 30 -0.13 9.12 20.66
CA PHE A 30 1.01 9.98 20.40
C PHE A 30 0.86 11.35 21.04
N ALA A 31 -0.36 11.90 21.17
CA ALA A 31 -0.57 13.13 21.92
C ALA A 31 -0.31 12.96 23.42
N PHE A 32 -0.70 11.85 24.03
CA PHE A 32 -0.31 11.56 25.41
C PHE A 32 1.21 11.41 25.56
N LEU A 33 1.86 10.76 24.60
CA LEU A 33 3.31 10.66 24.56
C LEU A 33 3.95 12.06 24.44
N GLY A 34 3.54 12.88 23.48
CA GLY A 34 4.05 14.24 23.29
C GLY A 34 3.89 15.11 24.53
N PHE A 35 2.72 15.04 25.17
CA PHE A 35 2.47 15.71 26.45
C PHE A 35 3.42 15.24 27.56
N ALA A 36 3.58 13.92 27.71
CA ALA A 36 4.45 13.33 28.72
C ALA A 36 5.94 13.61 28.45
N LEU A 37 6.37 13.72 27.19
CA LEU A 37 7.75 14.05 26.84
C LEU A 37 8.16 15.45 27.31
N VAL A 38 7.21 16.38 27.41
CA VAL A 38 7.44 17.73 27.92
C VAL A 38 7.26 17.77 29.44
N THR A 39 6.22 17.12 29.97
CA THR A 39 5.81 17.24 31.38
C THR A 39 6.42 16.21 32.33
N ALA A 40 6.91 15.09 31.82
CA ALA A 40 7.55 14.03 32.60
C ALA A 40 8.55 13.25 31.73
N PRO A 41 9.62 13.88 31.22
CA PRO A 41 10.45 13.30 30.14
C PRO A 41 11.03 11.92 30.49
N LEU A 42 11.55 11.77 31.71
CA LEU A 42 12.06 10.48 32.19
C LEU A 42 10.95 9.45 32.41
N GLY A 43 9.80 9.89 32.94
CA GLY A 43 8.63 9.03 33.11
C GLY A 43 8.12 8.50 31.77
N ALA A 44 8.13 9.33 30.73
CA ALA A 44 7.76 8.93 29.37
C ALA A 44 8.72 7.87 28.80
N ILE A 45 10.04 8.04 28.95
CA ILE A 45 11.02 7.04 28.54
C ILE A 45 10.80 5.73 29.31
N VAL A 46 10.68 5.79 30.64
CA VAL A 46 10.48 4.60 31.47
C VAL A 46 9.17 3.88 31.11
N ALA A 47 8.08 4.62 30.89
CA ALA A 47 6.81 4.04 30.48
C ALA A 47 6.91 3.35 29.10
N LEU A 48 7.60 3.96 28.13
CA LEU A 48 7.85 3.35 26.83
C LEU A 48 8.67 2.06 26.95
N LEU A 49 9.76 2.09 27.73
CA LEU A 49 10.59 0.91 27.99
C LEU A 49 9.79 -0.19 28.69
N ALA A 50 8.99 0.16 29.69
CA ALA A 50 8.13 -0.78 30.40
C ALA A 50 7.08 -1.40 29.48
N ALA A 51 6.41 -0.61 28.63
CA ALA A 51 5.43 -1.12 27.68
C ALA A 51 6.05 -2.11 26.67
N ASN A 52 7.23 -1.78 26.13
CA ASN A 52 7.97 -2.66 25.23
C ASN A 52 8.43 -3.94 25.93
N GLY A 53 8.94 -3.83 27.16
CA GLY A 53 9.35 -4.96 27.99
C GLY A 53 8.18 -5.89 28.32
N LEU A 54 7.03 -5.34 28.74
CA LEU A 54 5.81 -6.12 28.97
C LEU A 54 5.33 -6.82 27.70
N GLY A 55 5.38 -6.14 26.54
CA GLY A 55 5.04 -6.74 25.26
C GLY A 55 6.01 -7.86 24.84
N LEU A 56 7.29 -7.76 25.20
CA LEU A 56 8.27 -8.84 25.01
C LEU A 56 7.99 -10.01 25.94
N VAL A 57 7.79 -9.76 27.25
CA VAL A 57 7.44 -10.80 28.24
C VAL A 57 6.19 -11.54 27.81
N TYR A 58 5.14 -10.82 27.41
CA TYR A 58 3.90 -11.42 26.94
C TYR A 58 4.11 -12.32 25.72
N ARG A 59 4.88 -11.86 24.71
CA ARG A 59 5.20 -12.68 23.53
C ARG A 59 6.05 -13.89 23.89
N ALA A 60 7.07 -13.73 24.75
CA ALA A 60 7.90 -14.82 25.21
C ALA A 60 7.10 -15.89 25.99
N LEU A 61 6.06 -15.47 26.73
CA LEU A 61 5.17 -16.41 27.43
C LEU A 61 4.19 -17.12 26.48
N ARG A 62 3.70 -16.45 25.43
CA ARG A 62 2.78 -17.05 24.45
C ARG A 62 3.47 -17.91 23.38
N GLU A 63 4.65 -17.47 22.95
CA GLU A 63 5.43 -18.04 21.86
C GLU A 63 6.89 -18.20 22.33
N PRO A 64 7.15 -19.12 23.30
CA PRO A 64 8.48 -19.27 23.89
C PRO A 64 9.52 -19.80 22.89
N ILE A 65 9.06 -20.54 21.87
CA ILE A 65 9.90 -21.08 20.80
C ILE A 65 9.21 -20.76 19.47
N VAL A 66 9.87 -19.95 18.63
CA VAL A 66 9.40 -19.63 17.29
C VAL A 66 10.27 -20.37 16.28
N VAL A 67 9.67 -21.33 15.57
CA VAL A 67 10.31 -22.01 14.44
C VAL A 67 9.79 -21.37 13.15
N ALA A 68 10.68 -20.73 12.40
CA ALA A 68 10.36 -20.12 11.11
C ALA A 68 11.16 -20.80 9.99
N THR A 69 10.49 -21.17 8.91
CA THR A 69 11.12 -21.67 7.69
C THR A 69 10.99 -20.61 6.60
N ALA A 70 12.05 -20.43 5.81
CA ALA A 70 11.99 -19.56 4.64
C ALA A 70 11.05 -20.19 3.61
N SER A 71 9.90 -19.57 3.39
CA SER A 71 8.95 -19.95 2.35
C SER A 71 8.68 -18.76 1.43
N PRO A 72 8.45 -19.02 0.13
CA PRO A 72 8.02 -17.99 -0.80
C PRO A 72 6.70 -17.38 -0.32
N SER A 73 6.65 -16.05 -0.24
CA SER A 73 5.45 -15.30 0.16
C SER A 73 5.08 -14.28 -0.91
N PRO A 74 3.80 -13.88 -0.99
CA PRO A 74 3.39 -12.87 -1.94
C PRO A 74 4.11 -11.54 -1.66
N PRO A 75 4.43 -10.74 -2.69
CA PRO A 75 4.90 -9.37 -2.52
C PRO A 75 4.01 -8.60 -1.54
N SER A 76 4.65 -7.87 -0.62
CA SER A 76 3.95 -7.07 0.37
C SER A 76 4.67 -5.74 0.58
N PRO A 77 3.93 -4.64 0.87
CA PRO A 77 4.55 -3.36 1.16
C PRO A 77 5.54 -3.48 2.32
N PRO A 78 6.67 -2.77 2.28
CA PRO A 78 7.64 -2.83 3.36
C PRO A 78 7.01 -2.31 4.65
N TRP A 79 7.33 -2.94 5.79
CA TRP A 79 6.68 -2.66 7.09
C TRP A 79 6.66 -1.16 7.47
N TRP A 80 7.71 -0.41 7.12
CA TRP A 80 7.82 1.02 7.42
C TRP A 80 6.83 1.87 6.61
N SER A 81 6.39 1.41 5.45
CA SER A 81 5.35 2.08 4.63
C SER A 81 3.93 1.87 5.17
N GLN A 82 3.78 0.98 6.14
CA GLN A 82 2.50 0.68 6.78
C GLN A 82 2.28 1.53 8.05
N ILE A 83 3.24 2.41 8.39
CA ILE A 83 3.18 3.27 9.56
C ILE A 83 2.51 4.60 9.19
N ALA A 84 1.49 4.99 9.95
CA ALA A 84 0.81 6.28 9.80
C ALA A 84 1.65 7.45 10.39
N ILE A 85 2.87 7.64 9.90
CA ILE A 85 3.86 8.58 10.47
C ILE A 85 3.31 10.00 10.58
N GLN A 86 2.59 10.47 9.54
CA GLN A 86 1.98 11.80 9.52
C GLN A 86 0.93 11.96 10.64
N GLY A 87 0.04 10.99 10.84
CA GLY A 87 -0.92 11.00 11.94
C GLY A 87 -0.29 10.89 13.33
N HIS A 88 0.79 10.10 13.46
CA HIS A 88 1.56 10.00 14.70
C HIS A 88 2.27 11.32 15.04
N ALA A 89 2.92 11.95 14.07
CA ALA A 89 3.61 13.22 14.23
C ALA A 89 2.62 14.35 14.59
N LEU A 90 1.44 14.39 13.93
CA LEU A 90 0.38 15.34 14.25
C LEU A 90 -0.09 15.18 15.70
N GLY A 91 -0.38 13.95 16.12
CA GLY A 91 -0.75 13.63 17.51
C GLY A 91 0.33 14.09 18.49
N LEU A 92 1.58 13.71 18.24
CA LEU A 92 2.72 14.06 19.09
C LEU A 92 2.87 15.58 19.25
N LEU A 93 2.81 16.35 18.16
CA LEU A 93 2.93 17.80 18.19
C LEU A 93 1.78 18.46 18.96
N LEU A 94 0.54 18.00 18.77
CA LEU A 94 -0.61 18.48 19.56
C LEU A 94 -0.39 18.24 21.07
N GLY A 95 0.09 17.05 21.41
CA GLY A 95 0.47 16.69 22.78
C GLY A 95 1.56 17.61 23.35
N VAL A 96 2.61 17.84 22.57
CA VAL A 96 3.72 18.75 22.93
C VAL A 96 3.20 20.15 23.18
N VAL A 97 2.36 20.72 22.30
CA VAL A 97 1.80 22.06 22.46
C VAL A 97 0.99 22.18 23.76
N VAL A 98 0.14 21.18 24.05
CA VAL A 98 -0.60 21.14 25.32
C VAL A 98 0.36 21.00 26.52
N GLY A 99 1.41 20.20 26.40
CA GLY A 99 2.43 20.04 27.43
C GLY A 99 3.19 21.34 27.72
N LEU A 100 3.59 22.05 26.67
CA LEU A 100 4.26 23.36 26.76
C LEU A 100 3.36 24.39 27.43
N PHE A 101 2.08 24.43 27.09
CA PHE A 101 1.10 25.30 27.75
C PHE A 101 1.00 25.02 29.26
N VAL A 102 0.96 23.74 29.66
CA VAL A 102 0.91 23.36 31.08
C VAL A 102 2.20 23.70 31.82
N VAL A 103 3.36 23.42 31.23
CA VAL A 103 4.67 23.75 31.83
C VAL A 103 4.81 25.26 32.00
N ARG A 104 4.41 26.05 31.00
CA ARG A 104 4.42 27.52 31.05
C ARG A 104 3.52 28.05 32.17
N ASN A 105 2.28 27.57 32.25
CA ASN A 105 1.33 28.07 33.26
C ASN A 105 1.65 27.62 34.68
N ARG A 106 2.52 26.62 34.85
CA ARG A 106 3.00 26.15 36.15
C ARG A 106 4.35 26.73 36.54
N GLU A 107 4.92 27.63 35.71
CA GLU A 107 6.24 28.25 35.91
C GLU A 107 7.35 27.22 36.18
N TRP A 108 7.19 26.01 35.66
CA TRP A 108 8.15 24.93 35.85
C TRP A 108 9.14 24.91 34.69
N THR A 109 10.42 24.69 34.97
CA THR A 109 11.46 24.59 33.95
C THR A 109 12.05 23.18 33.96
N PRO A 110 11.64 22.30 33.03
CA PRO A 110 12.21 20.96 32.95
C PRO A 110 13.64 21.02 32.42
N SER A 111 14.44 20.00 32.73
CA SER A 111 15.82 19.91 32.24
C SER A 111 15.84 19.76 30.71
N ALA A 112 16.54 20.69 30.03
CA ALA A 112 16.69 20.69 28.57
C ALA A 112 17.24 19.38 28.02
N THR A 113 18.27 18.82 28.69
CA THR A 113 18.87 17.53 28.32
C THR A 113 17.87 16.39 28.43
N ARG A 114 17.03 16.37 29.49
CA ARG A 114 16.03 15.31 29.68
C ARG A 114 14.96 15.37 28.60
N ILE A 115 14.47 16.56 28.24
CA ILE A 115 13.50 16.72 27.14
C ILE A 115 14.14 16.28 25.82
N TRP A 116 15.34 16.78 25.50
CA TRP A 116 15.97 16.50 24.22
C TRP A 116 16.20 14.99 24.03
N VAL A 117 16.79 14.33 25.02
CA VAL A 117 17.01 12.88 25.00
C VAL A 117 15.67 12.13 24.92
N ALA A 118 14.66 12.53 25.70
CA ALA A 118 13.36 11.86 25.69
C ALA A 118 12.66 11.97 24.34
N VAL A 119 12.62 13.17 23.74
CA VAL A 119 11.96 13.40 22.46
C VAL A 119 12.67 12.66 21.34
N VAL A 120 14.00 12.77 21.24
CA VAL A 120 14.77 12.06 20.20
C VAL A 120 14.62 10.55 20.37
N PHE A 121 14.80 10.02 21.58
CA PHE A 121 14.69 8.58 21.84
C PHE A 121 13.29 8.06 21.53
N ALA A 122 12.25 8.74 22.01
CA ALA A 122 10.87 8.34 21.78
C ALA A 122 10.50 8.40 20.29
N ALA A 123 10.89 9.47 19.59
CA ALA A 123 10.63 9.61 18.16
C ALA A 123 11.32 8.51 17.34
N VAL A 124 12.57 8.16 17.68
CA VAL A 124 13.29 7.03 17.05
C VAL A 124 12.60 5.70 17.37
N ALA A 125 12.32 5.43 18.65
CA ALA A 125 11.69 4.19 19.11
C ALA A 125 10.29 3.97 18.53
N GLN A 126 9.58 5.06 18.22
CA GLN A 126 8.26 5.06 17.60
C GLN A 126 8.30 5.20 16.06
N ASN A 127 9.48 5.04 15.44
CA ASN A 127 9.69 5.06 13.99
C ASN A 127 9.28 6.36 13.27
N LEU A 128 9.28 7.51 13.95
CA LEU A 128 8.96 8.80 13.30
C LEU A 128 10.00 9.22 12.25
N TRP A 129 11.17 8.57 12.24
CA TRP A 129 12.22 8.75 11.23
C TRP A 129 11.90 8.11 9.87
N ALA A 130 10.89 7.23 9.79
CA ALA A 130 10.66 6.38 8.62
C ALA A 130 9.98 7.11 7.44
N VAL A 131 10.40 8.34 7.14
CA VAL A 131 9.84 9.19 6.07
C VAL A 131 10.02 8.51 4.72
N TYR A 132 8.92 8.33 3.98
CA TYR A 132 8.94 7.61 2.71
C TYR A 132 8.05 8.22 1.63
N TRP A 133 8.27 7.79 0.39
CA TRP A 133 7.49 8.14 -0.79
C TRP A 133 7.19 6.92 -1.67
N PHE A 134 6.21 7.04 -2.55
CA PHE A 134 5.84 6.02 -3.52
C PHE A 134 6.56 6.28 -4.85
N GLY A 135 7.30 5.28 -5.36
CA GLY A 135 8.07 5.39 -6.60
C GLY A 135 7.37 4.88 -7.87
N GLY A 136 6.16 4.33 -7.75
CA GLY A 136 5.44 3.66 -8.85
C GLY A 136 5.66 2.15 -8.87
N GLY A 137 4.73 1.37 -9.45
CA GLY A 137 4.90 -0.08 -9.64
C GLY A 137 5.39 -0.84 -8.40
N GLU A 138 4.67 -0.74 -7.28
CA GLU A 138 5.03 -1.32 -5.96
C GLU A 138 6.38 -0.86 -5.36
N THR A 139 7.02 0.16 -5.91
CA THR A 139 8.28 0.69 -5.39
C THR A 139 8.03 1.72 -4.29
N PHE A 140 8.78 1.61 -3.19
CA PHE A 140 8.74 2.53 -2.07
C PHE A 140 10.14 3.06 -1.78
N VAL A 141 10.27 4.36 -1.60
CA VAL A 141 11.55 5.04 -1.34
C VAL A 141 11.58 5.54 0.10
N LEU A 142 12.55 5.08 0.90
CA LEU A 142 12.72 5.46 2.30
C LEU A 142 13.84 6.48 2.48
N TYR A 143 13.50 7.70 2.90
CA TYR A 143 14.43 8.80 3.15
C TYR A 143 14.96 8.78 4.59
N ARG A 144 15.66 7.70 4.95
CA ARG A 144 16.08 7.42 6.34
C ARG A 144 16.92 8.55 6.96
N SER A 145 17.89 9.09 6.22
CA SER A 145 18.76 10.16 6.73
C SER A 145 17.99 11.45 6.97
N LEU A 146 17.11 11.83 6.03
CA LEU A 146 16.26 13.01 6.17
C LEU A 146 15.34 12.87 7.40
N GLY A 147 14.69 11.72 7.54
CA GLY A 147 13.83 11.46 8.69
C GLY A 147 14.56 11.52 10.03
N LEU A 148 15.80 11.02 10.10
CA LEU A 148 16.62 11.14 11.32
C LEU A 148 16.97 12.61 11.63
N VAL A 149 17.34 13.39 10.62
CA VAL A 149 17.59 14.84 10.79
C VAL A 149 16.34 15.54 11.32
N LEU A 150 15.16 15.25 10.75
CA LEU A 150 13.89 15.83 11.21
C LEU A 150 13.59 15.47 12.68
N VAL A 151 13.90 14.25 13.12
CA VAL A 151 13.75 13.86 14.54
C VAL A 151 14.68 14.66 15.45
N VAL A 152 15.95 14.86 15.05
CA VAL A 152 16.91 15.66 15.84
C VAL A 152 16.47 17.12 15.91
N VAL A 153 16.02 17.69 14.78
CA VAL A 153 15.48 19.05 14.72
C VAL A 153 14.23 19.20 15.58
N LEU A 154 13.31 18.23 15.54
CA LEU A 154 12.14 18.20 16.42
C LEU A 154 12.55 18.21 17.89
N GLY A 155 13.50 17.37 18.29
CA GLY A 155 14.03 17.35 19.65
C GLY A 155 14.58 18.71 20.09
N ALA A 156 15.36 19.36 19.22
CA ALA A 156 15.90 20.69 19.48
C ALA A 156 14.80 21.75 19.63
N LEU A 157 13.80 21.76 18.74
CA LEU A 157 12.68 22.70 18.77
C LEU A 157 11.81 22.53 20.02
N VAL A 158 11.47 21.29 20.39
CA VAL A 158 10.68 21.02 21.60
C VAL A 158 11.45 21.43 22.86
N THR A 159 12.75 21.13 22.94
CA THR A 159 13.60 21.57 24.05
C THR A 159 13.69 23.09 24.11
N ALA A 160 13.90 23.78 22.99
CA ALA A 160 13.95 25.23 22.93
C ALA A 160 12.61 25.84 23.38
N ALA A 161 11.48 25.34 22.87
CA ALA A 161 10.15 25.81 23.26
C ALA A 161 9.87 25.60 24.76
N ALA A 162 10.37 24.52 25.35
CA ALA A 162 10.14 24.23 26.77
C ALA A 162 11.09 24.98 27.73
N THR A 163 12.30 25.31 27.29
CA THR A 163 13.38 25.74 28.21
C THR A 163 14.04 27.07 27.85
N ALA A 164 13.83 27.61 26.65
CA ALA A 164 14.40 28.91 26.28
C ALA A 164 13.86 30.01 27.21
N SER A 165 14.72 30.98 27.53
CA SER A 165 14.33 32.17 28.29
C SER A 165 13.37 33.05 27.49
N ASP A 166 12.47 33.75 28.16
CA ASP A 166 11.60 34.78 27.57
C ASP A 166 12.37 36.06 27.19
N ARG A 167 13.71 36.02 27.17
CA ARG A 167 14.56 37.11 26.71
C ARG A 167 14.29 37.38 25.24
N GLU A 168 13.82 38.58 24.97
CA GLU A 168 13.44 39.07 23.65
C GLU A 168 14.66 39.11 22.71
N ILE A 169 14.41 38.73 21.46
CA ILE A 169 15.38 38.87 20.36
C ILE A 169 15.03 40.09 19.51
N ALA A 170 13.73 40.35 19.32
CA ALA A 170 13.22 41.53 18.60
C ALA A 170 11.73 41.73 18.90
N ALA A 171 11.29 42.99 19.04
CA ALA A 171 9.88 43.40 19.06
C ALA A 171 8.94 42.48 19.86
N ASP A 172 9.22 42.28 21.15
CA ASP A 172 8.45 41.44 22.08
C ASP A 172 8.42 39.92 21.73
N ILE A 173 9.27 39.46 20.79
CA ILE A 173 9.38 38.05 20.39
C ILE A 173 10.60 37.43 21.08
N SER A 174 10.37 36.40 21.88
CA SER A 174 11.42 35.61 22.52
C SER A 174 11.88 34.41 21.68
N ARG A 175 13.03 33.82 22.02
CA ARG A 175 13.51 32.54 21.45
C ARG A 175 12.49 31.42 21.58
N ARG A 176 11.73 31.45 22.68
CA ARG A 176 10.66 30.49 22.94
C ARG A 176 9.52 30.66 21.95
N ASP A 177 9.09 31.89 21.72
CA ASP A 177 7.98 32.19 20.80
C ASP A 177 8.32 31.77 19.37
N VAL A 178 9.56 31.97 18.93
CA VAL A 178 10.03 31.47 17.63
C VAL A 178 9.98 29.94 17.56
N ALA A 179 10.46 29.24 18.59
CA ALA A 179 10.42 27.77 18.61
C ALA A 179 8.99 27.23 18.59
N VAL A 180 8.08 27.83 19.36
CA VAL A 180 6.64 27.49 19.36
C VAL A 180 6.03 27.78 18.00
N ALA A 181 6.31 28.94 17.40
CA ALA A 181 5.82 29.28 16.07
C ALA A 181 6.28 28.28 15.01
N ILE A 182 7.54 27.84 15.03
CA ILE A 182 8.04 26.81 14.11
C ILE A 182 7.33 25.48 14.32
N LEU A 183 7.09 25.07 15.57
CA LEU A 183 6.33 23.84 15.87
C LEU A 183 4.88 23.92 15.35
N LEU A 184 4.23 25.08 15.49
CA LEU A 184 2.89 25.32 14.96
C LEU A 184 2.88 25.31 13.43
N VAL A 185 3.87 25.92 12.78
CA VAL A 185 4.05 25.84 11.32
C VAL A 185 4.24 24.39 10.88
N GLY A 186 5.07 23.62 11.57
CA GLY A 186 5.26 22.19 11.30
C GLY A 186 3.96 21.38 11.46
N LEU A 187 3.17 21.68 12.49
CA LEU A 187 1.84 21.09 12.69
C LEU A 187 0.90 21.42 11.53
N THR A 188 0.86 22.67 11.08
CA THR A 188 0.05 23.11 9.93
C THR A 188 0.51 22.45 8.63
N LEU A 189 1.82 22.33 8.39
CA LEU A 189 2.38 21.64 7.21
C LEU A 189 2.06 20.15 7.22
N LEU A 190 2.05 19.49 8.38
CA LEU A 190 1.63 18.10 8.50
C LEU A 190 0.12 17.93 8.29
N ALA A 191 -0.69 18.85 8.80
CA ALA A 191 -2.15 18.81 8.67
C ALA A 191 -2.65 19.17 7.25
N GLY A 192 -1.97 20.10 6.59
CA GLY A 192 -2.37 20.70 5.31
C GLY A 192 -2.70 19.69 4.21
N PRO A 193 -1.82 18.71 3.91
CA PRO A 193 -2.07 17.71 2.88
C PRO A 193 -3.33 16.87 3.11
N ALA A 194 -3.77 16.69 4.35
CA ALA A 194 -4.97 15.90 4.61
C ALA A 194 -6.27 16.63 4.24
N VAL A 195 -6.29 17.97 4.21
CA VAL A 195 -7.51 18.74 3.92
C VAL A 195 -7.98 18.52 2.48
N PRO A 196 -7.14 18.69 1.43
CA PRO A 196 -7.54 18.36 0.07
C PRO A 196 -7.89 16.88 -0.10
N SER A 197 -7.17 15.97 0.56
CA SER A 197 -7.39 14.51 0.42
C SER A 197 -8.81 14.06 0.76
N LYS A 198 -9.52 14.81 1.61
CA LYS A 198 -10.89 14.53 2.01
C LYS A 198 -11.93 15.35 1.24
N ALA A 199 -11.48 16.40 0.56
CA ALA A 199 -12.28 17.23 -0.33
C ALA A 199 -12.21 16.74 -1.80
N VAL A 200 -11.33 15.78 -2.11
CA VAL A 200 -11.38 15.02 -3.37
C VAL A 200 -12.68 14.21 -3.34
N THR A 201 -13.74 14.81 -3.85
CA THR A 201 -14.78 14.05 -4.51
C THR A 201 -14.08 13.26 -5.59
N VAL A 202 -14.23 11.93 -5.57
CA VAL A 202 -14.05 11.15 -6.80
C VAL A 202 -15.07 11.78 -7.75
N GLY A 203 -14.61 12.70 -8.61
CA GLY A 203 -15.43 13.32 -9.63
C GLY A 203 -16.01 12.23 -10.53
N ASP A 204 -16.87 12.61 -11.46
CA ASP A 204 -17.53 11.73 -12.45
C ASP A 204 -16.57 11.00 -13.41
N ASP A 205 -15.38 10.62 -12.93
CA ASP A 205 -14.37 9.90 -13.66
C ASP A 205 -14.69 8.40 -13.70
N PRO A 206 -14.42 7.76 -14.85
CA PRO A 206 -14.90 6.43 -15.13
C PRO A 206 -14.33 5.45 -14.12
N VAL A 207 -15.17 4.49 -13.71
CA VAL A 207 -14.68 3.18 -13.32
C VAL A 207 -13.61 2.79 -14.36
N PRO A 208 -12.36 2.45 -13.95
CA PRO A 208 -11.23 2.29 -14.88
C PRO A 208 -11.57 1.41 -16.09
N ASN A 209 -12.47 0.45 -15.87
CA ASN A 209 -13.26 -0.19 -16.91
C ASN A 209 -14.74 -0.35 -16.53
N ASP A 210 -15.63 -0.36 -17.52
CA ASP A 210 -17.07 -0.62 -17.36
C ASP A 210 -17.41 -2.07 -16.94
N ARG A 211 -16.40 -2.92 -16.77
CA ARG A 211 -16.52 -4.36 -16.49
C ARG A 211 -16.39 -4.71 -15.01
N GLY A 212 -16.25 -3.72 -14.14
CA GLY A 212 -16.15 -3.90 -12.71
C GLY A 212 -17.34 -4.66 -12.07
N LEU A 213 -17.07 -5.27 -10.93
CA LEU A 213 -18.07 -5.87 -10.06
C LEU A 213 -18.49 -4.83 -9.01
N THR A 214 -19.68 -4.27 -9.17
CA THR A 214 -20.26 -3.36 -8.18
C THR A 214 -20.83 -4.15 -7.01
N VAL A 215 -20.61 -3.73 -5.78
CA VAL A 215 -21.20 -4.26 -4.54
C VAL A 215 -21.69 -3.06 -3.73
N ARG A 216 -23.00 -2.82 -3.74
CA ARG A 216 -23.62 -1.61 -3.20
C ARG A 216 -22.99 -0.34 -3.81
N ASP A 217 -22.29 0.45 -3.00
CA ASP A 217 -21.61 1.68 -3.41
C ASP A 217 -20.13 1.50 -3.76
N TYR A 218 -19.61 0.27 -3.65
CA TYR A 218 -18.24 -0.07 -4.05
C TYR A 218 -18.21 -0.64 -5.45
N THR A 219 -17.18 -0.32 -6.22
CA THR A 219 -16.88 -0.98 -7.50
C THR A 219 -15.49 -1.59 -7.43
N VAL A 220 -15.40 -2.90 -7.70
CA VAL A 220 -14.14 -3.64 -7.76
C VAL A 220 -13.80 -3.89 -9.22
N THR A 221 -12.60 -3.50 -9.63
CA THR A 221 -12.09 -3.63 -11.00
C THR A 221 -10.70 -4.22 -10.98
N TYR A 222 -10.20 -4.62 -12.14
CA TYR A 222 -8.79 -4.88 -12.35
C TYR A 222 -8.32 -4.01 -13.50
N ASP A 223 -7.21 -3.30 -13.32
CA ASP A 223 -6.64 -2.46 -14.36
C ASP A 223 -5.11 -2.42 -14.25
N GLU A 224 -4.47 -2.00 -15.33
CA GLU A 224 -3.02 -1.94 -15.48
C GLU A 224 -2.57 -0.55 -15.90
N ASP A 225 -1.43 -0.13 -15.37
CA ASP A 225 -0.79 1.14 -15.71
C ASP A 225 -1.69 2.38 -15.51
N VAL A 226 -2.53 2.34 -14.47
CA VAL A 226 -3.41 3.46 -14.13
C VAL A 226 -2.73 4.40 -13.13
N PRO A 227 -2.97 5.72 -13.19
CA PRO A 227 -2.42 6.67 -12.23
C PRO A 227 -2.80 6.33 -10.79
N ASN A 228 -1.84 6.43 -9.86
CA ASN A 228 -2.10 6.18 -8.45
C ASN A 228 -2.81 7.38 -7.79
N ARG A 229 -4.14 7.32 -7.76
CA ARG A 229 -4.96 8.45 -7.31
C ARG A 229 -4.89 8.76 -5.81
N LEU A 230 -4.28 7.90 -4.98
CA LEU A 230 -3.94 8.27 -3.59
C LEU A 230 -2.99 9.48 -3.53
N LEU A 231 -2.29 9.78 -4.63
CA LEU A 231 -1.30 10.84 -4.73
C LEU A 231 -1.81 12.14 -5.38
N SER A 232 -3.08 12.18 -5.84
CA SER A 232 -3.72 13.39 -6.39
C SER A 232 -3.69 14.61 -5.46
N VAL A 233 -3.46 14.38 -4.17
CA VAL A 233 -3.24 15.41 -3.15
C VAL A 233 -1.89 16.09 -3.34
N ALA A 234 -0.85 15.32 -3.67
CA ALA A 234 0.51 15.80 -3.85
C ALA A 234 0.64 16.72 -5.08
N GLU A 235 -0.09 16.42 -6.16
CA GLU A 235 -0.22 17.27 -7.35
C GLU A 235 -0.71 18.68 -7.00
N ARG A 236 -1.64 18.79 -6.05
CA ARG A 236 -2.13 20.09 -5.57
C ARG A 236 -1.07 20.92 -4.83
N PHE A 237 0.00 20.28 -4.38
CA PHE A 237 1.18 20.93 -3.79
C PHE A 237 2.34 21.06 -4.78
N GLY A 238 2.09 20.88 -6.09
CA GLY A 238 3.09 21.03 -7.15
C GLY A 238 4.07 19.85 -7.24
N ILE A 239 3.74 18.71 -6.64
CA ILE A 239 4.50 17.47 -6.78
C ILE A 239 3.86 16.67 -7.92
N GLU A 240 4.54 16.57 -9.05
CA GLU A 240 4.08 15.79 -10.20
C GLU A 240 4.04 14.30 -9.83
N THR A 241 2.86 13.67 -9.94
CA THR A 241 2.66 12.25 -9.61
C THR A 241 2.08 11.41 -10.74
N ASP A 242 1.98 11.99 -11.95
CA ASP A 242 1.46 11.33 -13.15
C ASP A 242 2.28 10.11 -13.59
N ASP A 243 3.57 10.08 -13.23
CA ASP A 243 4.48 8.96 -13.48
C ASP A 243 4.28 7.78 -12.51
N ILE A 244 3.53 7.98 -11.42
CA ILE A 244 3.36 6.94 -10.39
C ILE A 244 2.15 6.10 -10.75
N ARG A 245 2.39 5.06 -11.54
CA ARG A 245 1.35 4.16 -12.06
C ARG A 245 1.25 2.88 -11.23
N THR A 246 0.05 2.28 -11.21
CA THR A 246 -0.22 1.04 -10.49
C THR A 246 -1.05 0.08 -11.34
N SER A 247 -0.85 -1.21 -11.09
CA SER A 247 -1.56 -2.31 -11.75
C SER A 247 -2.07 -3.28 -10.70
N GLY A 248 -3.34 -3.69 -10.82
CA GLY A 248 -3.95 -4.61 -9.88
C GLY A 248 -5.46 -4.46 -9.72
N VAL A 249 -5.98 -5.04 -8.63
CA VAL A 249 -7.38 -4.94 -8.22
C VAL A 249 -7.62 -3.60 -7.54
N ILE A 250 -8.49 -2.79 -8.12
CA ILE A 250 -8.80 -1.44 -7.66
C ILE A 250 -10.21 -1.43 -7.09
N VAL A 251 -10.36 -0.85 -5.90
CA VAL A 251 -11.66 -0.62 -5.25
C VAL A 251 -11.94 0.87 -5.20
N THR A 252 -13.08 1.25 -5.74
CA THR A 252 -13.58 2.61 -5.72
C THR A 252 -14.93 2.70 -5.00
N SER A 253 -15.25 3.86 -4.42
CA SER A 253 -16.60 4.24 -4.01
C SER A 253 -16.71 5.76 -4.09
N GLN A 254 -17.52 6.24 -5.02
CA GLN A 254 -17.77 7.68 -5.19
C GLN A 254 -18.39 8.28 -3.93
N ARG A 255 -19.41 7.61 -3.39
CA ARG A 255 -20.13 8.03 -2.18
C ARG A 255 -19.22 8.18 -0.96
N ARG A 256 -18.14 7.40 -0.88
CA ARG A 256 -17.21 7.39 0.26
C ARG A 256 -15.87 8.06 -0.05
N ALA A 257 -15.72 8.65 -1.24
CA ALA A 257 -14.44 9.18 -1.72
C ALA A 257 -13.28 8.17 -1.58
N ILE A 258 -13.54 6.90 -1.92
CA ILE A 258 -12.54 5.83 -1.82
C ILE A 258 -11.99 5.54 -3.22
N TRP A 259 -10.68 5.52 -3.32
CA TRP A 259 -9.93 4.87 -4.39
C TRP A 259 -8.74 4.16 -3.75
N ARG A 260 -8.56 2.85 -4.04
CA ARG A 260 -7.42 2.07 -3.54
C ARG A 260 -7.05 0.94 -4.48
N SER A 261 -5.74 0.77 -4.70
CA SER A 261 -5.18 -0.51 -5.12
C SER A 261 -5.18 -1.47 -3.91
N GLN A 262 -6.03 -2.50 -3.95
CA GLN A 262 -6.20 -3.45 -2.85
C GLN A 262 -5.27 -4.66 -2.97
N VAL A 263 -5.06 -5.13 -4.20
CA VAL A 263 -4.21 -6.29 -4.51
C VAL A 263 -3.43 -5.92 -5.76
N SER A 264 -2.10 -5.93 -5.68
CA SER A 264 -1.29 -5.67 -6.86
C SER A 264 -1.31 -6.81 -7.87
N GLN A 265 -0.93 -6.48 -9.09
CA GLN A 265 -0.69 -7.46 -10.16
C GLN A 265 0.30 -8.54 -9.73
N ASP A 266 1.43 -8.18 -9.11
CA ASP A 266 2.47 -9.13 -8.73
C ASP A 266 2.02 -10.06 -7.59
N ARG A 267 1.29 -9.52 -6.61
CA ARG A 267 0.65 -10.32 -5.58
C ARG A 267 -0.36 -11.30 -6.17
N LEU A 268 -1.17 -10.87 -7.13
CA LEU A 268 -2.15 -11.73 -7.78
C LEU A 268 -1.49 -12.75 -8.74
N ALA A 269 -0.37 -12.40 -9.36
CA ALA A 269 0.46 -13.29 -10.17
C ALA A 269 1.15 -14.36 -9.32
N PHE A 270 1.52 -14.05 -8.09
CA PHE A 270 2.07 -15.02 -7.14
C PHE A 270 0.99 -15.96 -6.59
N SER A 271 -0.12 -15.41 -6.08
CA SER A 271 -1.13 -16.20 -5.36
C SER A 271 -2.26 -16.76 -6.21
N GLY A 272 -2.47 -16.26 -7.43
CA GLY A 272 -3.54 -16.67 -8.34
C GLY A 272 -4.94 -16.26 -7.89
N THR A 273 -5.17 -16.09 -6.60
CA THR A 273 -6.42 -15.59 -6.03
C THR A 273 -6.15 -14.62 -4.89
N ALA A 274 -7.08 -13.69 -4.68
CA ALA A 274 -7.06 -12.78 -3.54
C ALA A 274 -8.48 -12.44 -3.09
N SER A 275 -8.67 -12.31 -1.78
CA SER A 275 -9.95 -11.92 -1.17
C SER A 275 -9.93 -10.44 -0.79
N ILE A 276 -10.92 -9.70 -1.28
CA ILE A 276 -11.11 -8.27 -1.07
C ILE A 276 -12.31 -8.08 -0.14
N GLY A 277 -12.05 -7.61 1.08
CA GLY A 277 -13.09 -7.26 2.04
C GLY A 277 -13.68 -5.88 1.74
N LEU A 278 -14.98 -5.84 1.49
CA LEU A 278 -15.77 -4.62 1.35
C LEU A 278 -16.70 -4.47 2.56
N GLY A 279 -17.06 -3.24 2.91
CA GLY A 279 -18.00 -3.07 4.01
C GLY A 279 -18.14 -1.65 4.53
N GLY A 280 -18.96 -1.54 5.58
CA GLY A 280 -19.18 -0.34 6.35
C GLY A 280 -19.71 -0.70 7.73
N LEU A 281 -20.21 0.28 8.47
CA LEU A 281 -20.86 0.02 9.76
C LEU A 281 -22.05 -0.94 9.54
N GLY A 282 -22.05 -2.05 10.27
CA GLY A 282 -23.14 -3.05 10.26
C GLY A 282 -23.12 -4.06 9.10
N TRP A 283 -22.15 -4.03 8.18
CA TRP A 283 -22.09 -5.03 7.10
C TRP A 283 -20.69 -5.25 6.55
N ARG A 284 -20.45 -6.46 6.04
CA ARG A 284 -19.23 -6.86 5.35
C ARG A 284 -19.56 -7.81 4.21
N GLU A 285 -18.80 -7.73 3.14
CA GLU A 285 -18.92 -8.60 1.98
C GLU A 285 -17.52 -8.91 1.44
N THR A 286 -17.36 -10.06 0.80
CA THR A 286 -16.06 -10.49 0.25
C THR A 286 -16.18 -10.70 -1.24
N VAL A 287 -15.31 -10.03 -2.00
CA VAL A 287 -15.09 -10.25 -3.42
C VAL A 287 -13.81 -11.06 -3.59
N VAL A 288 -13.82 -12.06 -4.46
CA VAL A 288 -12.63 -12.85 -4.79
C VAL A 288 -12.16 -12.47 -6.19
N ALA A 289 -10.91 -12.04 -6.30
CA ALA A 289 -10.20 -11.90 -7.56
C ALA A 289 -9.46 -13.20 -7.88
N GLN A 290 -9.48 -13.62 -9.14
CA GLN A 290 -8.75 -14.77 -9.64
C GLN A 290 -8.02 -14.39 -10.92
N ARG A 291 -6.72 -14.69 -10.96
CA ARG A 291 -5.90 -14.68 -12.17
C ARG A 291 -5.74 -16.11 -12.68
N ARG A 292 -5.82 -16.25 -14.00
CA ARG A 292 -5.38 -17.44 -14.74
C ARG A 292 -4.53 -16.98 -15.91
N GLY A 293 -3.48 -17.71 -16.24
CA GLY A 293 -2.61 -17.31 -17.35
C GLY A 293 -1.70 -18.43 -17.80
N TRP A 294 -1.02 -18.15 -18.91
CA TRP A 294 -0.10 -19.03 -19.61
C TRP A 294 1.14 -18.25 -20.01
N SER A 295 2.29 -18.70 -19.55
CA SER A 295 3.60 -18.16 -19.91
C SER A 295 4.05 -18.71 -21.26
N ALA A 296 4.37 -17.81 -22.18
CA ALA A 296 4.93 -18.18 -23.47
C ALA A 296 6.44 -18.42 -23.34
N ALA A 297 6.96 -19.48 -23.95
CA ALA A 297 8.37 -19.84 -23.83
C ALA A 297 9.26 -18.71 -24.38
N GLY A 298 10.19 -18.25 -23.54
CA GLY A 298 11.11 -17.17 -23.87
C GLY A 298 10.51 -15.76 -23.82
N ASN A 299 9.21 -15.61 -23.54
CA ASN A 299 8.54 -14.31 -23.54
C ASN A 299 7.67 -14.13 -22.27
N GLY A 300 6.76 -13.17 -22.28
CA GLY A 300 5.84 -12.86 -21.18
C GLY A 300 4.70 -13.87 -20.99
N THR A 301 3.69 -13.43 -20.25
CA THR A 301 2.50 -14.23 -19.90
C THR A 301 1.24 -13.57 -20.46
N ALA A 302 0.39 -14.35 -21.12
CA ALA A 302 -0.98 -13.96 -21.41
C ALA A 302 -1.90 -14.45 -20.28
N TYR A 303 -2.73 -13.58 -19.72
CA TYR A 303 -3.60 -13.90 -18.58
C TYR A 303 -4.95 -13.20 -18.65
N ALA A 304 -5.85 -13.64 -17.77
CA ALA A 304 -7.14 -13.02 -17.55
C ALA A 304 -7.42 -12.95 -16.06
N VAL A 305 -8.11 -11.87 -15.66
CA VAL A 305 -8.57 -11.67 -14.28
C VAL A 305 -10.08 -11.71 -14.25
N SER A 306 -10.61 -12.47 -13.31
CA SER A 306 -12.03 -12.61 -13.03
C SER A 306 -12.33 -12.23 -11.59
N LEU A 307 -13.50 -11.65 -11.37
CA LEU A 307 -14.01 -11.31 -10.05
C LEU A 307 -15.29 -12.11 -9.77
N ARG A 308 -15.54 -12.43 -8.50
CA ARG A 308 -16.86 -12.89 -8.05
C ARG A 308 -17.17 -12.40 -6.65
N ARG A 309 -18.46 -12.34 -6.32
CA ARG A 309 -18.90 -12.30 -4.92
C ARG A 309 -18.95 -13.70 -4.35
N ALA A 310 -18.99 -13.82 -3.03
CA ALA A 310 -19.22 -15.09 -2.38
C ALA A 310 -20.57 -15.69 -2.84
N GLY A 311 -20.53 -16.90 -3.41
CA GLY A 311 -21.71 -17.60 -3.93
C GLY A 311 -21.99 -17.40 -5.42
N ASP A 312 -21.39 -16.41 -6.06
CA ASP A 312 -21.59 -16.12 -7.49
C ASP A 312 -20.60 -16.89 -8.38
N GLU A 313 -20.86 -16.89 -9.69
CA GLU A 313 -19.90 -17.33 -10.71
C GLU A 313 -18.82 -16.27 -10.98
N PHE A 314 -17.65 -16.71 -11.44
CA PHE A 314 -16.57 -15.82 -11.84
C PHE A 314 -16.91 -15.08 -13.13
N ARG A 315 -16.96 -13.74 -13.04
CA ARG A 315 -17.07 -12.85 -14.18
C ARG A 315 -15.70 -12.32 -14.57
N ARG A 316 -15.31 -12.50 -15.83
CA ARG A 316 -14.07 -11.92 -16.35
C ARG A 316 -14.17 -10.41 -16.42
N VAL A 317 -13.17 -9.72 -15.90
CA VAL A 317 -13.08 -8.25 -15.89
C VAL A 317 -11.91 -7.74 -16.71
N PHE A 318 -10.87 -8.56 -16.90
CA PHE A 318 -9.67 -8.20 -17.65
C PHE A 318 -9.11 -9.39 -18.43
N ALA A 319 -8.49 -9.10 -19.57
CA ALA A 319 -7.67 -10.01 -20.35
C ALA A 319 -6.48 -9.22 -20.90
N SER A 320 -5.26 -9.75 -20.74
CA SER A 320 -4.05 -9.12 -21.26
C SER A 320 -4.02 -9.17 -22.79
N ASP A 321 -2.98 -8.60 -23.39
CA ASP A 321 -2.70 -8.84 -24.80
C ASP A 321 -2.25 -10.28 -25.07
N PRO A 322 -2.43 -10.78 -26.30
CA PRO A 322 -1.82 -12.04 -26.73
C PRO A 322 -0.30 -12.00 -26.63
N VAL A 323 0.30 -13.11 -26.17
CA VAL A 323 1.75 -13.23 -26.07
C VAL A 323 2.26 -14.33 -26.99
N ARG A 324 3.27 -13.99 -27.80
CA ARG A 324 3.92 -14.91 -28.73
C ARG A 324 5.13 -15.59 -28.08
N ALA A 325 5.21 -16.92 -28.19
CA ALA A 325 6.38 -17.67 -27.80
C ALA A 325 7.55 -17.39 -28.76
N GLU A 326 8.76 -17.27 -28.24
CA GLU A 326 9.96 -17.02 -29.06
C GLU A 326 10.30 -18.17 -30.03
N PRO A 327 10.14 -19.46 -29.67
CA PRO A 327 10.51 -20.55 -30.56
C PRO A 327 9.76 -20.53 -31.88
N ARG A 328 10.49 -20.84 -32.96
CA ARG A 328 9.95 -21.01 -34.31
C ARG A 328 10.12 -22.44 -34.79
N ILE A 329 9.09 -22.98 -35.43
CA ILE A 329 9.12 -24.32 -36.04
C ILE A 329 8.63 -24.21 -37.48
N ASP A 330 9.50 -24.44 -38.46
CA ASP A 330 9.19 -24.34 -39.89
C ASP A 330 8.51 -22.98 -40.24
N ASP A 331 9.16 -21.89 -39.81
CA ASP A 331 8.69 -20.50 -39.93
C ASP A 331 7.32 -20.20 -39.29
N ARG A 332 6.93 -20.99 -38.29
CA ARG A 332 5.70 -20.76 -37.52
C ARG A 332 6.00 -20.41 -36.08
N THR A 333 5.23 -19.48 -35.55
CA THR A 333 5.22 -19.12 -34.12
C THR A 333 3.89 -19.51 -33.49
N VAL A 334 3.92 -19.78 -32.19
CA VAL A 334 2.71 -20.04 -31.40
C VAL A 334 2.48 -18.87 -30.46
N SER A 335 1.27 -18.30 -30.46
CA SER A 335 0.87 -17.26 -29.49
C SER A 335 -0.27 -17.75 -28.62
N VAL A 336 -0.24 -17.40 -27.33
CA VAL A 336 -1.38 -17.53 -26.43
C VAL A 336 -2.30 -16.34 -26.64
N ARG A 337 -3.56 -16.62 -26.92
CA ARG A 337 -4.64 -15.63 -26.92
C ARG A 337 -5.48 -15.81 -25.66
N PRO A 338 -5.52 -14.81 -24.76
CA PRO A 338 -6.35 -14.88 -23.58
C PRO A 338 -7.84 -14.79 -23.97
N PRO A 339 -8.72 -15.33 -23.12
CA PRO A 339 -10.14 -15.30 -23.39
C PRO A 339 -10.70 -13.89 -23.28
N THR A 340 -11.34 -13.40 -24.34
CA THR A 340 -11.95 -12.06 -24.35
C THR A 340 -13.36 -12.09 -23.76
N PRO A 341 -13.85 -10.99 -23.14
CA PRO A 341 -15.19 -10.93 -22.54
C PRO A 341 -16.34 -11.31 -23.50
N ASN A 342 -16.22 -10.97 -24.79
CA ASN A 342 -17.21 -11.27 -25.82
C ASN A 342 -16.74 -12.33 -26.84
N GLY A 343 -15.69 -13.09 -26.53
CA GLY A 343 -15.11 -14.06 -27.46
C GLY A 343 -14.97 -15.45 -26.86
N SER A 344 -13.76 -16.02 -26.89
CA SER A 344 -13.55 -17.40 -26.45
C SER A 344 -13.76 -17.56 -24.94
N MET A 345 -14.42 -18.65 -24.53
CA MET A 345 -14.62 -18.96 -23.10
C MET A 345 -13.30 -19.22 -22.36
N GLY A 346 -12.27 -19.72 -23.06
CA GLY A 346 -10.95 -20.05 -22.52
C GLY A 346 -9.78 -19.58 -23.40
N PHE A 347 -8.57 -19.81 -22.90
CA PHE A 347 -7.33 -19.51 -23.60
C PHE A 347 -7.20 -20.35 -24.87
N ARG A 348 -6.56 -19.78 -25.90
CA ARG A 348 -6.35 -20.42 -27.20
C ARG A 348 -4.91 -20.28 -27.66
N LEU A 349 -4.47 -21.22 -28.49
CA LEU A 349 -3.21 -21.14 -29.22
C LEU A 349 -3.50 -20.75 -30.66
N ALA A 350 -2.88 -19.68 -31.12
CA ALA A 350 -2.85 -19.33 -32.53
C ALA A 350 -1.47 -19.66 -33.11
N VAL A 351 -1.47 -20.33 -34.26
CA VAL A 351 -0.27 -20.63 -35.04
C VAL A 351 -0.20 -19.65 -36.18
N GLU A 352 0.92 -18.92 -36.25
CA GLU A 352 1.10 -17.81 -37.19
C GLU A 352 2.34 -18.01 -38.04
N ARG A 353 2.30 -17.54 -39.28
CA ARG A 353 3.45 -17.48 -40.20
C ARG A 353 3.39 -16.13 -40.91
N SER A 354 4.49 -15.38 -40.91
CA SER A 354 4.57 -14.08 -41.60
C SER A 354 3.39 -13.13 -41.30
N ASN A 355 2.98 -13.06 -40.03
CA ASN A 355 1.81 -12.30 -39.53
C ASN A 355 0.43 -12.77 -40.02
N GLU A 356 0.34 -13.89 -40.71
CA GLU A 356 -0.93 -14.55 -41.04
C GLU A 356 -1.26 -15.61 -39.99
N THR A 357 -2.51 -15.64 -39.50
CA THR A 357 -2.99 -16.69 -38.60
C THR A 357 -3.38 -17.93 -39.42
N LEU A 358 -2.59 -19.00 -39.32
CA LEU A 358 -2.82 -20.26 -40.03
C LEU A 358 -3.84 -21.18 -39.35
N GLY A 359 -4.08 -20.98 -38.05
CA GLY A 359 -5.06 -21.75 -37.31
C GLY A 359 -5.10 -21.39 -35.83
N VAL A 360 -6.25 -21.60 -35.21
CA VAL A 360 -6.48 -21.32 -33.78
C VAL A 360 -7.14 -22.54 -33.15
N VAL A 361 -6.61 -23.01 -32.03
CA VAL A 361 -7.14 -24.15 -31.28
C VAL A 361 -7.26 -23.84 -29.79
N ALA A 362 -8.11 -24.59 -29.08
CA ALA A 362 -8.05 -24.60 -27.62
C ALA A 362 -6.68 -25.12 -27.16
N ILE A 363 -6.22 -24.64 -26.00
CA ILE A 363 -5.02 -25.21 -25.38
C ILE A 363 -5.31 -26.68 -25.02
N PRO A 364 -4.51 -27.64 -25.49
CA PRO A 364 -4.71 -29.05 -25.17
C PRO A 364 -4.47 -29.31 -23.67
N GLY A 365 -5.34 -30.11 -23.06
CA GLY A 365 -5.16 -30.64 -21.71
C GLY A 365 -3.99 -31.62 -21.58
N ALA A 366 -3.79 -32.16 -20.38
CA ALA A 366 -2.75 -33.15 -20.15
C ALA A 366 -3.02 -34.44 -20.97
N SER A 367 -2.01 -34.87 -21.73
CA SER A 367 -2.06 -36.00 -22.67
C SER A 367 -3.01 -35.80 -23.86
N GLU A 368 -3.55 -34.58 -24.04
CA GLU A 368 -4.34 -34.23 -25.21
C GLU A 368 -3.45 -33.66 -26.31
N THR A 369 -3.92 -33.80 -27.55
CA THR A 369 -3.23 -33.27 -28.72
C THR A 369 -4.19 -32.50 -29.60
N ALA A 370 -3.72 -31.39 -30.13
CA ALA A 370 -4.41 -30.54 -31.09
C ALA A 370 -3.52 -30.30 -32.30
N THR A 371 -4.12 -29.94 -33.45
CA THR A 371 -3.37 -29.58 -34.65
C THR A 371 -3.83 -28.23 -35.17
N ALA A 372 -2.88 -27.35 -35.49
CA ALA A 372 -3.16 -26.01 -35.98
C ALA A 372 -2.01 -25.53 -36.86
N GLY A 373 -2.34 -24.92 -38.01
CA GLY A 373 -1.33 -24.38 -38.93
C GLY A 373 -0.26 -25.38 -39.35
N GLY A 374 -0.52 -26.69 -39.33
CA GLY A 374 0.46 -27.74 -39.62
C GLY A 374 1.48 -28.01 -38.52
N LEU A 375 1.23 -27.58 -37.28
CA LEU A 375 1.94 -28.01 -36.06
C LEU A 375 1.06 -28.99 -35.28
N ARG A 376 1.68 -30.00 -34.64
CA ARG A 376 1.05 -30.83 -33.62
C ARG A 376 1.39 -30.27 -32.24
N LEU A 377 0.36 -29.89 -31.49
CA LEU A 377 0.43 -29.29 -30.16
C LEU A 377 0.02 -30.35 -29.14
N GLU A 378 0.90 -30.70 -28.21
CA GLU A 378 0.67 -31.73 -27.21
C GLU A 378 0.77 -31.13 -25.80
N GLY A 379 -0.29 -31.26 -25.01
CA GLY A 379 -0.29 -30.86 -23.60
C GLY A 379 0.30 -31.97 -22.73
N ARG A 380 1.28 -31.63 -21.88
CA ARG A 380 1.92 -32.55 -20.94
C ARG A 380 1.84 -32.00 -19.53
N ARG A 381 1.53 -32.85 -18.56
CA ARG A 381 1.57 -32.46 -17.14
C ARG A 381 3.00 -32.17 -16.71
N ARG A 382 3.21 -31.07 -15.99
CA ARG A 382 4.51 -30.66 -15.45
C ARG A 382 4.32 -29.97 -14.10
N GLY A 383 4.75 -30.64 -13.03
CA GLY A 383 4.41 -30.20 -11.67
C GLY A 383 2.90 -30.17 -11.49
N ASP A 384 2.39 -29.07 -10.95
CA ASP A 384 0.96 -28.87 -10.70
C ASP A 384 0.19 -28.30 -11.91
N GLY A 385 0.87 -28.03 -13.04
CA GLY A 385 0.28 -27.41 -14.23
C GLY A 385 0.50 -28.19 -15.53
N ILE A 386 0.15 -27.55 -16.64
CA ILE A 386 0.29 -28.11 -17.99
C ILE A 386 1.33 -27.31 -18.80
N ALA A 387 2.16 -28.01 -19.58
CA ALA A 387 3.05 -27.41 -20.57
C ALA A 387 2.71 -27.95 -21.97
N VAL A 388 2.65 -27.07 -22.97
CA VAL A 388 2.36 -27.46 -24.35
C VAL A 388 3.64 -27.48 -25.17
N TYR A 389 3.83 -28.58 -25.91
CA TYR A 389 4.93 -28.78 -26.84
C TYR A 389 4.39 -28.75 -28.27
N ALA A 390 5.00 -27.94 -29.13
CA ALA A 390 4.74 -27.93 -30.55
C ALA A 390 5.74 -28.84 -31.26
N SER A 391 5.26 -29.60 -32.24
CA SER A 391 6.08 -30.54 -33.00
C SER A 391 5.75 -30.57 -34.48
N ARG A 392 6.80 -30.77 -35.29
CA ARG A 392 6.74 -30.97 -36.75
C ARG A 392 8.05 -31.58 -37.23
N ASN A 393 7.99 -32.57 -38.12
CA ASN A 393 9.16 -33.19 -38.76
C ASN A 393 10.29 -33.55 -37.78
N GLY A 394 9.94 -34.17 -36.65
CA GLY A 394 10.90 -34.58 -35.61
C GLY A 394 11.41 -33.46 -34.69
N THR A 395 11.15 -32.18 -35.00
CA THR A 395 11.44 -31.06 -34.09
C THR A 395 10.34 -30.94 -33.05
N VAL A 396 10.70 -30.82 -31.77
CA VAL A 396 9.77 -30.66 -30.65
C VAL A 396 10.27 -29.54 -29.74
N VAL A 397 9.44 -28.53 -29.49
CA VAL A 397 9.81 -27.41 -28.62
C VAL A 397 8.65 -27.05 -27.69
N ARG A 398 8.95 -26.73 -26.43
CA ARG A 398 7.95 -26.17 -25.52
C ARG A 398 7.58 -24.77 -25.98
N VAL A 399 6.29 -24.51 -26.16
CA VAL A 399 5.81 -23.20 -26.60
C VAL A 399 5.13 -22.43 -25.49
N VAL A 400 4.40 -23.08 -24.59
CA VAL A 400 3.70 -22.40 -23.49
C VAL A 400 3.62 -23.29 -22.24
N SER A 401 3.41 -22.69 -21.08
CA SER A 401 3.08 -23.40 -19.83
C SER A 401 2.10 -22.62 -18.99
N GLU A 402 1.20 -23.33 -18.32
CA GLU A 402 0.23 -22.76 -17.40
C GLU A 402 0.93 -22.07 -16.22
N GLU A 403 0.44 -20.89 -15.82
CA GLU A 403 0.89 -20.25 -14.58
C GLU A 403 0.51 -21.12 -13.38
N THR A 404 1.48 -21.33 -12.48
CA THR A 404 1.28 -21.99 -11.19
C THR A 404 1.36 -20.96 -10.08
N TYR A 405 0.53 -21.12 -9.06
CA TYR A 405 0.36 -20.16 -7.98
C TYR A 405 0.68 -20.76 -6.61
N ARG A 406 0.84 -19.91 -5.58
CA ARG A 406 1.19 -20.33 -4.22
C ARG A 406 0.35 -19.68 -3.12
#